data_AF-A0A948YB97-F1
#
_entry.id   AF-A0A948YB97-F1
#
_cell.length_a   1.000
_cell.length_b   1.000
_cell.length_c   1.000
_cell.angle_alpha   90.00
_cell.angle_beta   90.00
_cell.angle_gamma   90.00
#
_symmetry.space_group_name_H-M   'P 1'
#
loop_
_entity.id
_entity.type
_entity.pdbx_description
1 polymer ?
#
loop_
_entity_poly.entity_id
_entity_poly.type
_entity_poly.pdbx_seq_one_letter_code
_entity_poly.pdbx_strand_id
1 'polypeptide(L)'
;MENKLDDRTKITFVSNIADVSLSHLIELMMALGSYREGLVVVGGWVPYLLLKEYQSKDVSFQHIGSKDIDIVVNPAIVDEKKYATILELLKERGYKPKEGTTFSFVKTVTTDKGEDKIQIDFLGPEYGGTPKNKRHQRVQDDFLLRKARGSDVVLIHKDRVVK
;
A
#
# COMPACT_ATOMS: atom_id res chain seq x y z
N MET A 1 -4.20 -36.27 -36.95
CA MET A 1 -5.03 -35.31 -36.19
C MET A 1 -4.43 -35.24 -34.81
N GLU A 2 -3.55 -34.27 -34.60
CA GLU A 2 -2.73 -34.19 -33.40
C GLU A 2 -3.24 -33.05 -32.52
N ASN A 3 -3.38 -33.37 -31.24
CA ASN A 3 -4.22 -32.67 -30.27
C ASN A 3 -3.58 -31.33 -29.92
N LYS A 4 -4.23 -30.24 -30.33
CA LYS A 4 -3.82 -28.86 -30.07
C LYS A 4 -4.05 -28.57 -28.59
N LEU A 5 -3.07 -28.87 -27.74
CA LEU A 5 -3.06 -28.42 -26.35
C LEU A 5 -3.20 -26.89 -26.35
N ASP A 6 -4.22 -26.42 -25.64
CA ASP A 6 -4.59 -25.02 -25.53
C ASP A 6 -3.48 -24.20 -24.85
N ASP A 7 -2.72 -23.49 -25.69
CA ASP A 7 -1.60 -22.60 -25.35
C ASP A 7 -2.02 -21.34 -24.55
N ARG A 8 -3.31 -21.22 -24.17
CA ARG A 8 -3.88 -20.02 -23.56
C ARG A 8 -3.78 -19.94 -22.04
N THR A 9 -3.35 -21.02 -21.37
CA THR A 9 -3.29 -21.07 -19.90
C THR A 9 -1.88 -21.00 -19.33
N LYS A 10 -0.86 -20.93 -20.20
CA LYS A 10 0.50 -20.53 -19.82
C LYS A 10 0.77 -19.11 -20.30
N ILE A 11 -0.04 -18.16 -19.84
CA ILE A 11 0.45 -16.78 -19.76
C ILE A 11 1.46 -16.80 -18.61
N THR A 12 2.70 -17.12 -18.96
CA THR A 12 3.88 -16.85 -18.16
C THR A 12 3.96 -15.34 -17.98
N PHE A 13 3.16 -14.78 -17.08
CA PHE A 13 3.50 -13.51 -16.47
C PHE A 13 4.76 -13.80 -15.64
N VAL A 14 5.91 -13.41 -16.19
CA VAL A 14 7.09 -13.10 -15.40
C VAL A 14 6.71 -11.86 -14.58
N SER A 15 5.82 -12.00 -13.59
CA SER A 15 5.43 -10.85 -12.77
C SER A 15 6.61 -10.56 -11.87
N ASN A 16 7.39 -9.55 -12.23
CA ASN A 16 8.38 -9.02 -11.31
C ASN A 16 7.65 -8.65 -10.00
N ILE A 17 8.35 -8.69 -8.87
CA ILE A 17 7.73 -8.44 -7.57
C ILE A 17 7.01 -7.08 -7.49
N ALA A 18 7.41 -6.10 -8.32
CA ALA A 18 6.77 -4.79 -8.38
C ALA A 18 5.39 -4.86 -9.03
N ASP A 19 5.17 -5.66 -10.08
CA ASP A 19 3.86 -5.85 -10.69
C ASP A 19 2.88 -6.54 -9.72
N VAL A 20 3.39 -7.52 -8.96
CA VAL A 20 2.64 -8.17 -7.88
C VAL A 20 2.29 -7.16 -6.78
N SER A 21 3.26 -6.33 -6.37
CA SER A 21 3.06 -5.29 -5.38
C SER A 21 2.05 -4.23 -5.86
N LEU A 22 2.10 -3.80 -7.12
CA LEU A 22 1.13 -2.86 -7.70
C LEU A 22 -0.28 -3.43 -7.68
N SER A 23 -0.43 -4.72 -8.00
CA SER A 23 -1.72 -5.42 -7.94
C SER A 23 -2.27 -5.43 -6.51
N HIS A 24 -1.41 -5.66 -5.51
CA HIS A 24 -1.78 -5.62 -4.09
C HIS A 24 -2.08 -4.19 -3.60
N LEU A 25 -1.37 -3.18 -4.10
CA LEU A 25 -1.68 -1.77 -3.82
C LEU A 25 -3.08 -1.41 -4.32
N ILE A 26 -3.42 -1.79 -5.55
CA ILE A 26 -4.75 -1.53 -6.14
C ILE A 26 -5.84 -2.26 -5.33
N GLU A 27 -5.64 -3.55 -5.04
CA GLU A 27 -6.57 -4.35 -4.23
C GLU A 27 -6.79 -3.71 -2.85
N LEU A 28 -5.71 -3.27 -2.20
CA LEU A 28 -5.75 -2.61 -0.90
C LEU A 28 -6.47 -1.26 -0.94
N MET A 29 -6.23 -0.42 -1.95
CA MET A 29 -6.93 0.86 -2.07
C MET A 29 -8.42 0.67 -2.34
N MET A 30 -8.82 -0.35 -3.09
CA MET A 30 -10.22 -0.73 -3.27
C MET A 30 -10.85 -1.21 -1.95
N ALA A 31 -10.14 -2.04 -1.20
CA ALA A 31 -10.55 -2.55 0.10
C ALA A 31 -10.80 -1.44 1.12
N LEU A 32 -9.87 -0.49 1.17
CA LEU A 32 -9.88 0.63 2.10
C LEU A 32 -10.64 1.83 1.53
N GLY A 33 -11.47 1.64 0.51
CA GLY A 33 -12.18 2.72 -0.17
C GLY A 33 -13.05 3.57 0.76
N SER A 34 -13.57 3.00 1.85
CA SER A 34 -14.31 3.73 2.88
C SER A 34 -13.43 4.71 3.68
N TYR A 35 -12.11 4.47 3.74
CA TYR A 35 -11.12 5.27 4.44
C TYR A 35 -10.30 6.20 3.53
N ARG A 36 -10.51 6.16 2.21
CA ARG A 36 -9.66 6.81 1.19
C ARG A 36 -9.30 8.27 1.47
N GLU A 37 -10.21 9.06 2.06
CA GLU A 37 -9.97 10.49 2.31
C GLU A 37 -8.84 10.74 3.33
N GLY A 38 -8.60 9.76 4.22
CA GLY A 38 -7.55 9.79 5.22
C GLY A 38 -6.32 8.96 4.86
N LEU A 39 -6.23 8.41 3.65
CA LEU A 39 -5.09 7.61 3.20
C LEU A 39 -4.30 8.35 2.13
N VAL A 40 -2.97 8.28 2.24
CA VAL A 40 -2.05 8.86 1.24
C VAL A 40 -0.94 7.84 0.96
N VAL A 41 -0.80 7.44 -0.28
CA VAL A 41 0.33 6.59 -0.72
C VAL A 41 1.61 7.43 -0.68
N VAL A 42 2.66 6.90 -0.06
CA VAL A 42 4.00 7.50 0.00
C VAL A 42 5.05 6.49 -0.46
N GLY A 43 6.34 6.84 -0.34
CA GLY A 43 7.43 5.92 -0.64
C GLY A 43 7.61 5.64 -2.13
N GLY A 44 8.14 4.45 -2.44
CA GLY A 44 8.63 4.09 -3.78
C GLY A 44 7.56 4.03 -4.87
N TRP A 45 6.28 3.88 -4.50
CA TRP A 45 5.18 3.90 -5.45
C TRP A 45 4.81 5.30 -5.95
N VAL A 46 5.13 6.37 -5.19
CA VAL A 46 4.77 7.74 -5.58
C VAL A 46 5.41 8.16 -6.91
N PRO A 47 6.74 8.02 -7.13
CA PRO A 47 7.34 8.37 -8.42
C PRO A 47 6.72 7.61 -9.59
N TYR A 48 6.42 6.32 -9.41
CA TYR A 48 5.74 5.52 -10.43
C TYR A 48 4.36 6.09 -10.80
N LEU A 49 3.53 6.39 -9.79
CA LEU A 49 2.18 6.89 -10.00
C LEU A 49 2.16 8.30 -10.61
N LEU A 50 3.05 9.19 -10.14
CA LEU A 50 3.18 10.53 -10.69
C LEU A 50 3.65 10.52 -12.14
N LEU A 51 4.61 9.66 -12.49
CA LEU A 51 5.05 9.53 -13.87
C LEU A 51 3.96 8.93 -14.77
N LYS A 52 3.16 7.98 -14.27
CA LYS A 52 2.03 7.46 -15.04
C LYS A 52 1.01 8.54 -15.44
N GLU A 53 0.84 9.56 -14.61
CA GLU A 53 -0.14 10.64 -14.84
C GLU A 53 0.47 11.85 -15.57
N TYR A 54 1.67 12.27 -15.15
CA TYR A 54 2.24 13.58 -15.52
C TYR A 54 3.49 13.49 -16.40
N GLN A 55 3.99 12.30 -16.73
CA GLN A 55 5.18 12.19 -17.57
C GLN A 55 4.91 12.72 -18.98
N SER A 56 5.81 13.58 -19.45
CA SER A 56 5.75 14.08 -20.81
C SER A 56 6.00 12.97 -21.84
N LYS A 57 5.29 13.03 -22.97
CA LYS A 57 5.29 11.97 -24.00
C LYS A 57 6.64 11.80 -24.70
N ASP A 58 7.53 12.78 -24.63
CA ASP A 58 8.88 12.77 -25.18
C ASP A 58 9.92 12.11 -24.26
N VAL A 59 9.54 11.78 -23.02
CA VAL A 59 10.42 11.11 -22.06
C VAL A 59 10.16 9.60 -22.09
N SER A 60 11.18 8.82 -22.47
CA SER A 60 11.11 7.35 -22.54
C SER A 60 11.41 6.63 -21.22
N PHE A 61 11.73 7.37 -20.16
CA PHE A 61 12.01 6.80 -18.84
C PHE A 61 10.80 6.00 -18.30
N GLN A 62 11.04 4.84 -17.69
CA GLN A 62 10.00 4.08 -17.02
C GLN A 62 10.47 3.71 -15.61
N HIS A 63 9.71 4.11 -14.60
CA HIS A 63 9.97 3.70 -13.24
C HIS A 63 9.67 2.21 -13.08
N ILE A 64 10.60 1.46 -12.47
CA ILE A 64 10.51 0.00 -12.33
C ILE A 64 9.45 -0.47 -11.33
N GLY A 65 8.88 0.45 -10.55
CA GLY A 65 7.90 0.18 -9.50
C GLY A 65 8.56 0.05 -8.12
N SER A 66 7.79 -0.44 -7.14
CA SER A 66 8.24 -0.66 -5.76
C SER A 66 7.80 -2.04 -5.28
N LYS A 67 8.50 -2.59 -4.29
CA LYS A 67 8.08 -3.82 -3.61
C LYS A 67 7.17 -3.51 -2.42
N ASP A 68 7.57 -2.54 -1.60
CA ASP A 68 6.85 -2.17 -0.38
C ASP A 68 5.80 -1.11 -0.67
N ILE A 69 4.70 -1.17 0.09
CA ILE A 69 3.58 -0.24 0.03
C ILE A 69 3.58 0.60 1.30
N ASP A 70 3.89 1.89 1.18
CA ASP A 70 3.87 2.82 2.30
C ASP A 70 2.61 3.69 2.26
N ILE A 71 1.86 3.73 3.35
CA ILE A 71 0.62 4.52 3.44
C ILE A 71 0.69 5.40 4.68
N VAL A 72 0.60 6.71 4.49
CA VAL A 72 0.32 7.64 5.58
C VAL A 72 -1.17 7.64 5.84
N VAL A 73 -1.55 7.45 7.10
CA VAL A 73 -2.93 7.53 7.58
C VAL A 73 -3.10 8.83 8.37
N ASN A 74 -4.15 9.58 8.08
CA ASN A 74 -4.56 10.75 8.85
C ASN A 74 -5.48 10.35 10.00
N PRO A 75 -5.01 10.36 11.26
CA PRO A 75 -5.84 9.98 12.41
C PRO A 75 -7.00 10.95 12.68
N ALA A 76 -6.96 12.17 12.13
CA ALA A 76 -8.07 13.13 12.25
C ALA A 76 -9.23 12.88 11.26
N ILE A 77 -9.04 11.97 10.30
CA ILE A 77 -10.06 11.56 9.32
C ILE A 77 -10.42 10.08 9.51
N VAL A 78 -9.45 9.27 9.96
CA VAL A 78 -9.61 7.87 10.29
C VAL A 78 -9.55 7.74 11.81
N ASP A 79 -10.67 7.92 12.47
CA ASP A 79 -10.80 7.86 13.94
C ASP A 79 -11.86 6.84 14.39
N GLU A 80 -12.87 6.58 13.57
CA GLU A 80 -13.96 5.67 13.90
C GLU A 80 -13.99 4.41 13.02
N LYS A 81 -14.54 3.31 13.58
CA LYS A 81 -14.89 2.11 12.81
C LYS A 81 -15.99 2.48 11.82
N LYS A 82 -15.73 2.32 10.52
CA LYS A 82 -16.78 2.40 9.49
C LYS A 82 -17.51 1.06 9.43
N TYR A 83 -17.62 0.47 8.24
CA TYR A 83 -18.21 -0.87 8.08
C TYR A 83 -17.35 -1.97 8.74
N ALA A 84 -16.04 -1.89 8.56
CA ALA A 84 -15.04 -2.76 9.18
C ALA A 84 -13.78 -1.93 9.45
N THR A 85 -13.02 -2.25 10.48
CA THR A 85 -11.73 -1.63 10.81
C THR A 85 -10.70 -1.93 9.73
N ILE A 86 -9.64 -1.11 9.66
CA ILE A 86 -8.55 -1.34 8.69
C ILE A 86 -7.91 -2.72 8.93
N LEU A 87 -7.77 -3.13 10.19
CA LEU A 87 -7.23 -4.44 10.56
C LEU A 87 -8.12 -5.61 10.13
N GLU A 88 -9.44 -5.50 10.31
CA GLU A 88 -10.39 -6.51 9.82
C GLU A 88 -10.27 -6.66 8.30
N LEU A 89 -10.24 -5.55 7.56
CA LEU A 89 -10.12 -5.54 6.09
C LEU A 89 -8.79 -6.13 5.58
N LEU A 90 -7.69 -5.90 6.30
CA LEU A 90 -6.39 -6.50 6.01
C LEU A 90 -6.41 -8.01 6.26
N LYS A 91 -6.95 -8.45 7.40
CA LYS A 91 -7.03 -9.86 7.80
C LYS A 91 -7.87 -10.67 6.81
N GLU A 92 -9.01 -10.14 6.39
CA GLU A 92 -9.88 -10.75 5.36
C GLU A 92 -9.14 -11.02 4.04
N ARG A 93 -8.10 -10.23 3.73
CA ARG A 93 -7.27 -10.36 2.52
C ARG A 93 -6.00 -11.18 2.70
N GLY A 94 -5.84 -11.80 3.88
CA GLY A 94 -4.72 -12.66 4.19
C GLY A 94 -3.45 -11.94 4.64
N TYR A 95 -3.52 -10.64 4.92
CA TYR A 95 -2.41 -9.94 5.54
C TYR A 95 -2.31 -10.29 7.02
N LYS A 96 -1.08 -10.46 7.49
CA LYS A 96 -0.75 -10.73 8.90
C LYS A 96 0.21 -9.66 9.42
N PRO A 97 0.14 -9.27 10.70
CA PRO A 97 1.15 -8.41 11.29
C PRO A 97 2.55 -8.98 11.06
N LYS A 98 3.51 -8.13 10.68
CA LYS A 98 4.92 -8.50 10.60
C LYS A 98 5.47 -8.63 12.01
N GLU A 99 6.13 -9.75 12.29
CA GLU A 99 6.72 -10.03 13.60
C GLU A 99 7.58 -8.87 14.11
N GLY A 100 7.42 -8.54 15.40
CA GLY A 100 8.15 -7.46 16.05
C GLY A 100 7.66 -6.04 15.70
N THR A 101 6.57 -5.89 14.95
CA THR A 101 6.01 -4.58 14.57
C THR A 101 4.50 -4.53 14.76
N THR A 102 3.96 -3.32 14.95
CA THR A 102 2.51 -3.09 15.09
C THR A 102 1.90 -2.32 13.92
N PHE A 103 2.74 -1.85 13.00
CA PHE A 103 2.38 -0.95 11.90
C PHE A 103 2.67 -1.56 10.52
N SER A 104 3.36 -2.70 10.47
CA SER A 104 3.70 -3.39 9.22
C SER A 104 2.91 -4.67 9.09
N PHE A 105 2.42 -4.95 7.88
CA PHE A 105 1.65 -6.13 7.55
C PHE A 105 2.26 -6.83 6.34
N VAL A 106 2.26 -8.15 6.35
CA VAL A 106 2.85 -8.96 5.27
C VAL A 106 1.85 -9.97 4.74
N LYS A 107 1.93 -10.22 3.44
CA LYS A 107 1.22 -11.31 2.76
C LYS A 107 2.23 -12.07 1.90
N THR A 108 2.29 -13.38 2.10
CA THR A 108 3.10 -14.26 1.24
C THR A 108 2.44 -14.35 -0.13
N VAL A 109 3.24 -14.20 -1.17
CA VAL A 109 2.82 -14.28 -2.58
C VAL A 109 3.72 -15.27 -3.30
N THR A 110 3.14 -16.01 -4.25
CA THR A 110 3.92 -16.87 -5.14
C THR A 110 4.34 -16.04 -6.35
N THR A 111 5.64 -15.99 -6.62
CA THR A 111 6.23 -15.41 -7.82
C THR A 111 6.81 -16.51 -8.69
N ASP A 112 7.24 -16.16 -9.91
CA ASP A 112 8.02 -17.02 -10.79
C ASP A 112 9.34 -17.49 -10.16
N LYS A 113 9.89 -16.71 -9.20
CA LYS A 113 11.13 -17.00 -8.47
C LYS A 113 10.91 -17.72 -7.14
N GLY A 114 9.68 -18.13 -6.83
CA GLY A 114 9.30 -18.77 -5.58
C GLY A 114 8.46 -17.86 -4.67
N GLU A 115 8.40 -18.19 -3.39
CA GLU A 115 7.66 -17.38 -2.41
C GLU A 115 8.38 -16.06 -2.11
N ASP A 116 7.62 -14.98 -2.11
CA ASP A 116 8.06 -13.67 -1.62
C ASP A 116 6.99 -13.07 -0.71
N LYS A 117 7.26 -11.91 -0.12
CA LYS A 117 6.34 -11.17 0.74
C LYS A 117 6.10 -9.78 0.19
N ILE A 118 4.82 -9.42 0.11
CA ILE A 118 4.40 -8.02 -0.01
C ILE A 118 4.26 -7.45 1.39
N GLN A 119 4.85 -6.28 1.62
CA GLN A 119 4.77 -5.56 2.88
C GLN A 119 3.97 -4.26 2.70
N ILE A 120 3.10 -3.98 3.67
CA ILE A 120 2.40 -2.71 3.81
C ILE A 120 2.86 -2.07 5.12
N ASP A 121 3.39 -0.86 5.06
CA ASP A 121 3.76 -0.06 6.20
C ASP A 121 2.78 1.10 6.40
N PHE A 122 2.15 1.14 7.57
CA PHE A 122 1.26 2.23 7.96
C PHE A 122 1.99 3.27 8.78
N LEU A 123 2.09 4.46 8.22
CA LEU A 123 2.77 5.61 8.77
C LEU A 123 1.75 6.65 9.24
N GLY A 124 2.17 7.52 10.16
CA GLY A 124 1.31 8.57 10.70
C GLY A 124 2.07 9.84 11.07
N PRO A 125 1.32 10.95 11.25
CA PRO A 125 1.87 12.26 11.57
C PRO A 125 2.66 12.25 12.88
N GLU A 126 3.66 13.13 12.96
CA GLU A 126 4.41 13.32 14.20
C GLU A 126 3.53 13.94 15.30
N TYR A 127 2.55 14.77 14.88
CA TYR A 127 1.69 15.59 15.73
C TYR A 127 0.21 15.12 15.70
N GLY A 128 -0.66 15.77 16.48
CA GLY A 128 -2.12 15.58 16.40
C GLY A 128 -2.71 14.34 17.07
N GLY A 129 -1.97 13.70 18.00
CA GLY A 129 -2.44 12.50 18.69
C GLY A 129 -1.59 12.16 19.91
N THR A 130 -1.03 10.96 19.94
CA THR A 130 -0.10 10.47 20.97
C THR A 130 1.06 11.45 21.19
N PRO A 131 1.57 11.63 22.43
CA PRO A 131 2.71 12.51 22.72
C PRO A 131 3.94 12.27 21.83
N LYS A 132 4.71 13.33 21.60
CA LYS A 132 5.89 13.34 20.71
C LYS A 132 6.98 12.31 21.10
N ASN A 133 7.13 12.00 22.38
CA ASN A 133 8.08 11.01 22.88
C ASN A 133 7.70 9.55 22.58
N LYS A 134 6.47 9.30 22.10
CA LYS A 134 6.03 7.97 21.67
C LYS A 134 6.26 7.81 20.17
N ARG A 135 6.68 6.62 19.76
CA ARG A 135 6.98 6.29 18.36
C ARG A 135 5.75 5.95 17.51
N HIS A 136 4.57 5.81 18.11
CA HIS A 136 3.37 5.36 17.41
C HIS A 136 2.18 6.31 17.63
N GLN A 137 1.33 6.40 16.60
CA GLN A 137 0.00 7.03 16.69
C GLN A 137 -1.05 5.94 16.81
N ARG A 138 -2.05 6.15 17.67
CA ARG A 138 -3.23 5.29 17.73
C ARG A 138 -4.30 5.85 16.80
N VAL A 139 -4.94 4.97 16.04
CA VAL A 139 -5.96 5.32 15.04
C VAL A 139 -7.27 4.61 15.37
N GLN A 140 -7.20 3.29 15.60
CA GLN A 140 -8.30 2.46 16.07
C GLN A 140 -7.79 1.63 17.27
N ASP A 141 -8.66 0.94 18.00
CA ASP A 141 -8.32 0.26 19.27
C ASP A 141 -7.07 -0.61 19.18
N ASP A 142 -6.91 -1.36 18.09
CA ASP A 142 -5.76 -2.24 17.90
C ASP A 142 -4.83 -1.80 16.75
N PHE A 143 -5.06 -0.63 16.15
CA PHE A 143 -4.33 -0.16 14.98
C PHE A 143 -3.38 0.99 15.31
N LEU A 144 -2.08 0.72 15.21
CA LEU A 144 -1.01 1.66 15.50
C LEU A 144 -0.21 1.99 14.24
N LEU A 145 -0.02 3.27 13.99
CA LEU A 145 0.86 3.78 12.93
C LEU A 145 2.26 4.03 13.47
N ARG A 146 3.29 3.89 12.62
CA ARG A 146 4.61 4.43 12.94
C ARG A 146 4.64 5.93 12.68
N LYS A 147 5.05 6.72 13.68
CA LYS A 147 5.31 8.15 13.45
C LYS A 147 6.44 8.30 12.44
N ALA A 148 6.14 8.99 11.34
CA ALA A 148 7.10 9.33 10.30
C ALA A 148 7.26 10.85 10.26
N ARG A 149 8.46 11.34 10.58
CA ARG A 149 8.75 12.77 10.58
C ARG A 149 8.54 13.34 9.18
N GLY A 150 7.78 14.44 9.08
CA GLY A 150 7.46 15.08 7.80
C GLY A 150 6.25 14.50 7.08
N SER A 151 5.65 13.40 7.56
CA SER A 151 4.41 12.87 6.98
C SER A 151 3.22 13.83 7.14
N ASP A 152 3.28 14.75 8.10
CA ASP A 152 2.29 15.84 8.25
C ASP A 152 2.16 16.69 6.96
N VAL A 153 3.23 16.84 6.18
CA VAL A 153 3.22 17.61 4.93
C VAL A 153 2.32 16.96 3.88
N VAL A 154 2.39 15.63 3.74
CA VAL A 154 1.58 14.92 2.73
C VAL A 154 0.09 14.89 3.09
N LEU A 155 -0.27 15.16 4.35
CA LEU A 155 -1.67 15.31 4.76
C LEU A 155 -2.26 16.65 4.32
N ILE A 156 -1.42 17.66 4.14
CA ILE A 156 -1.79 19.01 3.72
C ILE A 156 -1.67 19.17 2.20
N HIS A 157 -0.59 18.63 1.63
CA HIS A 157 -0.26 18.73 0.21
C HIS A 157 -0.27 17.33 -0.43
N LYS A 158 -1.44 16.93 -0.92
CA LYS A 158 -1.64 15.65 -1.63
C LYS A 158 -2.31 15.87 -2.97
N ASP A 159 -1.85 15.12 -3.97
CA ASP A 159 -2.51 15.03 -5.26
C ASP A 159 -3.48 13.85 -5.26
N ARG A 160 -4.62 14.04 -5.92
CA ARG A 160 -5.51 12.94 -6.26
C ARG A 160 -5.08 12.38 -7.61
N VAL A 161 -4.44 11.23 -7.59
CA VAL A 161 -4.23 10.44 -8.80
C VAL A 161 -5.54 9.74 -9.11
N VAL A 162 -6.33 10.29 -10.04
CA VAL A 162 -7.62 9.76 -10.48
C VAL A 162 -7.45 9.28 -11.90
N LYS A 163 -7.86 8.04 -12.19
CA LYS A 163 -8.13 7.60 -13.56
C LYS A 163 -9.58 7.90 -13.92
#